data_AF-A0A1G4S0S8-F1
#
_entry.id   AF-A0A1G4S0S8-F1
#
_cell.length_a   1.000
_cell.length_b   1.000
_cell.length_c   1.000
_cell.angle_alpha   90.00
_cell.angle_beta   90.00
_cell.angle_gamma   90.00
#
_symmetry.space_group_name_H-M   'P 1'
#
loop_
_entity.id
_entity.type
_entity.pdbx_description
1 polymer ?
#
loop_
_entity_poly.entity_id
_entity_poly.type
_entity_poly.pdbx_seq_one_letter_code
_entity_poly.pdbx_strand_id
1 'polypeptide(L)' 'MRKTNAAYGTVAANGISTAYKSVGDPKDCPVLVVQGVGGQISEHTDPLTEELVRHGNRVITYDNWDIT' A
#
# COMPACT_ATOMS: atom_id res chain seq x y z
N MET A 1 -21.09 2.71 -3.30
CA MET A 1 -19.65 2.81 -3.02
C MET A 1 -18.95 1.71 -3.81
N ARG A 2 -18.02 2.02 -4.73
CA ARG A 2 -17.24 0.96 -5.40
C ARG A 2 -16.40 0.28 -4.33
N LYS A 3 -16.52 -1.04 -4.17
CA LYS A 3 -15.59 -1.80 -3.33
C LYS A 3 -14.20 -1.65 -3.96
N THR A 4 -13.29 -0.99 -3.26
CA THR A 4 -11.90 -0.87 -3.66
C THR A 4 -11.23 -2.23 -3.46
N ASN A 5 -10.81 -2.86 -4.55
CA ASN A 5 -10.07 -4.12 -4.46
C ASN A 5 -8.64 -3.83 -3.98
N ALA A 6 -8.22 -4.55 -2.94
CA ALA A 6 -6.84 -4.57 -2.48
C ALA A 6 -6.11 -5.78 -3.09
N ALA A 7 -4.93 -5.54 -3.65
CA ALA A 7 -3.97 -6.56 -4.04
C ALA A 7 -2.82 -6.59 -3.03
N TYR A 8 -2.39 -7.78 -2.65
CA TYR A 8 -1.25 -8.00 -1.76
C TYR A 8 -0.15 -8.74 -2.50
N GLY A 9 1.11 -8.47 -2.15
CA GLY A 9 2.24 -9.16 -2.74
C GLY A 9 3.52 -8.96 -1.92
N THR A 10 4.60 -9.57 -2.40
CA THR A 10 5.94 -9.39 -1.85
C THR A 10 6.89 -8.94 -2.95
N VAL A 11 7.93 -8.19 -2.58
CA VAL A 11 8.98 -7.74 -3.51
C VAL A 11 10.34 -7.87 -2.85
N ALA A 12 11.31 -8.40 -3.60
CA ALA A 12 12.71 -8.43 -3.19
C ALA A 12 13.44 -7.20 -3.74
N ALA A 13 14.10 -6.45 -2.85
CA ALA A 13 14.90 -5.29 -3.21
C ALA A 13 16.06 -5.12 -2.22
N ASN A 14 17.25 -4.75 -2.70
CA ASN A 14 18.40 -4.44 -1.84
C ASN A 14 18.75 -5.50 -0.79
N GLY A 15 18.50 -6.78 -1.08
CA GLY A 15 18.78 -7.89 -0.17
C GLY A 15 17.74 -8.12 0.94
N ILE A 16 16.61 -7.41 0.90
CA ILE A 16 15.45 -7.66 1.78
C ILE A 16 14.22 -8.07 0.97
N SER A 17 13.28 -8.72 1.63
CA SER A 17 11.94 -9.00 1.11
C SER A 17 10.92 -8.17 1.89
N THR A 18 9.99 -7.48 1.22
CA THR A 18 8.94 -6.71 1.90
C THR A 18 7.56 -7.04 1.33
N ALA A 19 6.56 -7.10 2.21
CA ALA A 19 5.16 -7.20 1.82
C ALA A 19 4.61 -5.81 1.43
N TYR A 20 3.70 -5.79 0.46
CA TYR A 20 3.00 -4.59 0.06
C TYR A 20 1.51 -4.84 -0.15
N LYS A 21 0.72 -3.77 -0.01
CA LYS A 21 -0.71 -3.70 -0.32
C LYS A 21 -0.91 -2.58 -1.33
N SER A 22 -1.64 -2.86 -2.40
CA SER A 22 -2.01 -1.89 -3.45
C SER A 22 -3.52 -1.81 -3.54
N VAL A 23 -4.07 -0.60 -3.50
CA VAL A 23 -5.52 -0.34 -3.54
C VAL A 23 -5.82 0.68 -4.65
N GLY A 24 -6.84 0.42 -5.47
CA GLY A 24 -7.23 1.28 -6.60
C GLY A 24 -6.96 0.65 -7.96
N ASP A 25 -7.16 1.41 -9.05
CA ASP A 25 -6.89 0.95 -10.41
C ASP A 25 -5.36 0.87 -10.64
N PRO A 26 -4.80 -0.26 -11.11
CA PRO A 26 -3.39 -0.36 -11.48
C PRO A 26 -2.90 0.70 -12.48
N LYS A 27 -3.80 1.32 -13.25
CA LYS A 27 -3.52 2.36 -14.24
C LYS A 27 -3.49 3.78 -13.67
N ASP A 28 -4.02 4.00 -12.47
CA ASP A 28 -4.01 5.29 -11.81
C ASP A 28 -2.60 5.66 -11.30
N CYS A 29 -2.38 6.96 -11.03
CA CYS A 29 -1.11 7.45 -10.53
C CYS A 29 -0.76 6.80 -9.18
N PRO A 30 0.42 6.20 -9.00
CA PRO A 30 0.78 5.55 -7.74
C PRO A 30 1.15 6.57 -6.66
N VAL A 31 0.61 6.38 -5.46
CA VAL A 31 1.00 7.09 -4.23
C VAL A 31 1.56 6.07 -3.26
N LEU A 32 2.85 6.18 -2.94
CA LEU A 32 3.49 5.37 -1.89
C LEU A 32 3.34 6.07 -0.56
N VAL A 33 2.69 5.41 0.40
CA VAL A 33 2.58 5.92 1.77
C VAL A 33 3.72 5.34 2.60
N VAL A 34 4.65 6.22 2.98
CA VAL A 34 5.77 5.89 3.87
C VAL A 34 5.32 6.06 5.31
N GLN A 35 5.37 4.99 6.08
CA GLN A 35 4.95 5.01 7.49
C GLN A 35 6.01 5.61 8.39
N GLY A 36 5.56 6.07 9.56
CA GLY A 36 6.46 6.39 10.67
C GLY A 36 7.19 5.15 11.19
N VAL A 37 8.14 5.38 12.11
CA VAL A 37 8.93 4.31 12.74
C VAL A 37 8.02 3.26 13.37
N GLY A 38 8.25 1.99 13.06
CA GLY A 38 7.51 0.85 13.60
C GLY A 38 6.19 0.53 12.90
N GLY A 39 5.78 1.32 11.89
CA GLY A 39 4.52 1.11 11.19
C GLY A 39 4.47 -0.21 10.42
N GLN A 40 3.35 -0.94 10.52
CA GLN A 40 3.11 -2.23 9.84
C GLN A 40 2.06 -2.11 8.72
N ILE A 41 2.08 -3.04 7.77
CA ILE A 41 1.13 -3.03 6.63
C ILE A 41 -0.34 -3.11 7.08
N SER A 42 -0.60 -3.75 8.23
CA SER A 42 -1.92 -3.94 8.85
C SER A 42 -2.47 -2.69 9.52
N GLU A 43 -1.63 -1.70 9.83
CA GLU A 43 -2.01 -0.48 10.59
C GLU A 43 -2.56 0.64 9.70
N HIS A 44 -2.47 0.48 8.38
CA HIS A 44 -2.96 1.49 7.45
C HIS A 44 -4.48 1.62 7.49
N THR A 45 -4.93 2.79 7.93
CA THR A 45 -6.33 3.15 8.04
C THR A 45 -7.00 3.32 6.67
N ASP A 46 -8.25 2.89 6.60
CA ASP A 46 -9.06 2.93 5.39
C ASP A 46 -9.39 4.36 4.89
N PRO A 47 -9.67 5.39 5.72
CA PRO A 47 -10.18 6.68 5.21
C PRO A 47 -9.23 7.45 4.29
N LEU A 48 -7.94 7.55 4.61
CA LEU A 48 -6.97 8.24 3.75
C LEU A 48 -6.80 7.49 2.42
N THR A 49 -6.63 6.18 2.50
CA THR A 49 -6.51 5.30 1.33
C THR A 49 -7.74 5.44 0.44
N GLU A 50 -8.93 5.39 1.04
CA GLU A 50 -10.19 5.52 0.35
C GLU A 50 -10.35 6.87 -0.36
N GLU A 51 -10.02 7.99 0.30
CA GLU A 51 -10.12 9.31 -0.34
C GLU A 51 -9.13 9.45 -1.50
N LEU A 52 -7.88 9.02 -1.32
CA LEU A 52 -6.89 9.04 -2.39
C LEU A 52 -7.35 8.23 -3.61
N VAL A 53 -7.93 7.05 -3.38
CA VAL A 53 -8.49 6.22 -4.45
C VAL A 53 -9.74 6.86 -5.08
N ARG A 54 -10.62 7.47 -4.28
CA ARG A 54 -11.76 8.25 -4.80
C ARG A 54 -11.32 9.37 -5.74
N HIS A 55 -10.14 9.95 -5.51
CA HIS A 55 -9.55 11.00 -6.32
C HIS A 55 -8.67 10.50 -7.50
N GLY A 56 -8.72 9.20 -7.84
CA GLY A 56 -8.03 8.66 -9.01
C GLY A 56 -6.56 8.34 -8.79
N ASN A 57 -6.19 7.93 -7.58
CA ASN A 57 -4.84 7.46 -7.26
C ASN A 57 -4.86 5.96 -6.91
N ARG A 58 -3.74 5.30 -7.19
CA ARG A 58 -3.44 3.95 -6.71
C ARG A 58 -2.58 4.06 -5.45
N VAL A 59 -3.12 3.68 -4.30
CA VAL A 59 -2.40 3.78 -3.03
C VAL A 59 -1.62 2.50 -2.78
N ILE A 60 -0.33 2.64 -2.48
CA ILE A 60 0.57 1.54 -2.16
C ILE A 60 1.10 1.77 -0.74
N THR A 61 0.96 0.74 0.10
CA THR A 61 1.53 0.69 1.44
C THR A 61 2.42 -0.54 1.54
N TYR A 62 3.39 -0.51 2.45
CA TYR A 62 4.36 -1.59 2.62
C TYR A 62 4.68 -1.83 4.08
N ASP A 63 5.24 -3.00 4.36
CA ASP A 63 5.76 -3.33 5.68
C ASP A 63 7.18 -2.78 5.83
N ASN A 64 7.44 -2.04 6.92
CA ASN A 64 8.77 -1.49 7.18
C ASN A 64 9.80 -2.55 7.56
N TRP A 65 9.37 -3.80 7.78
CA TRP A 65 10.26 -4.90 8.13
C TRP A 65 10.60 -5.78 6.93
N ASP A 66 11.80 -6.37 7.03
CA ASP A 66 12.15 -7.52 6.21
C ASP A 66 11.30 -8.71 6.65
N ILE A 67 10.70 -9.39 5.68
CA ILE A 67 9.84 -10.56 5.87
C ILE A 67 10.50 -11.87 5.39
N THR A 68 11.82 -11.83 5.19
CA THR A 68 12.63 -13.01 4.84
C THR A 68 12.53 -14.11 5.91
#